data_AF-A0A379TIJ8-F1
#
_entry.id   AF-A0A379TIJ8-F1
#
_cell.length_a   1.000
_cell.length_b   1.000
_cell.length_c   1.000
_cell.angle_alpha   90.00
_cell.angle_beta   90.00
_cell.angle_gamma   90.00
#
_symmetry.space_group_name_H-M   'P 1'
#
loop_
_entity.id
_entity.type
_entity.pdbx_description
1 polymer ?
#
loop_
_entity_poly.entity_id
_entity_poly.type
_entity_poly.pdbx_seq_one_letter_code
_entity_poly.pdbx_strand_id
1 'polypeptide(L)'
;MKPDQNCESRVKGLFAVGECSSVGLHGANRLGSNSLAELVVFGRLAGEQAMERAATAGTANSAALDAQVADIEQRLKNLVNQEGNENWSEDPR
;
A
#
# COMPACT_ATOMS: atom_id res chain seq x y z
N MET A 1 -7.13 -6.97 0.55
CA MET A 1 -5.75 -6.58 0.16
C MET A 1 -5.05 -7.78 -0.48
N LYS A 2 -4.28 -7.64 -1.57
CA LYS A 2 -3.60 -8.78 -2.23
C LYS A 2 -2.11 -8.80 -1.85
N PRO A 3 -1.70 -9.61 -0.86
CA PRO A 3 -0.28 -9.81 -0.57
C PRO A 3 0.35 -10.84 -1.53
N ASP A 4 1.67 -10.95 -1.48
CA ASP A 4 2.45 -12.01 -2.12
C ASP A 4 2.41 -13.32 -1.30
N GLN A 5 3.23 -14.30 -1.69
CA GLN A 5 3.31 -15.62 -1.05
C GLN A 5 3.85 -15.55 0.39
N ASN A 6 4.50 -14.45 0.78
CA ASN A 6 5.03 -14.21 2.11
C ASN A 6 4.07 -13.38 2.98
N CYS A 7 2.83 -13.20 2.53
CA CYS A 7 1.83 -12.35 3.14
C CYS A 7 2.22 -10.85 3.17
N GLU A 8 3.25 -10.42 2.42
CA GLU A 8 3.66 -9.02 2.31
C GLU A 8 2.89 -8.34 1.18
N SER A 9 2.44 -7.11 1.41
CA SER A 9 1.77 -6.33 0.38
C SER A 9 2.74 -5.61 -0.55
N ARG A 10 2.18 -4.87 -1.53
CA ARG A 10 2.98 -3.94 -2.35
C ARG A 10 3.64 -2.85 -1.52
N VAL A 11 3.06 -2.49 -0.37
CA VAL A 11 3.69 -1.61 0.60
C VAL A 11 4.64 -2.47 1.43
N LYS A 12 5.94 -2.22 1.29
CA LYS A 12 6.98 -2.96 2.00
C LYS A 12 6.86 -2.78 3.51
N GLY A 13 6.96 -3.89 4.23
CA GLY A 13 6.73 -3.95 5.68
C GLY A 13 5.27 -4.03 6.12
N LEU A 14 4.31 -3.94 5.20
CA LEU A 14 2.89 -4.09 5.52
C LEU A 14 2.39 -5.49 5.14
N PHE A 15 1.99 -6.27 6.13
CA PHE A 15 1.54 -7.66 5.99
C PHE A 15 0.02 -7.77 6.18
N ALA A 16 -0.62 -8.73 5.49
CA ALA A 16 -2.07 -8.97 5.60
C ALA A 16 -2.39 -10.48 5.52
N VAL A 17 -3.23 -10.96 6.44
CA VAL A 17 -3.63 -12.38 6.54
C VAL A 17 -5.09 -12.52 6.96
N GLY A 18 -5.72 -13.66 6.66
CA GLY A 18 -7.12 -13.93 7.01
C GLY A 18 -8.10 -13.14 6.15
N GLU A 19 -9.24 -12.75 6.71
CA GLU A 19 -10.38 -12.20 5.95
C GLU A 19 -10.09 -10.85 5.28
N CYS A 20 -9.18 -10.05 5.83
CA CYS A 20 -8.73 -8.79 5.21
C CYS A 20 -7.80 -9.02 4.00
N SER A 21 -7.32 -10.25 3.85
CA SER A 21 -6.37 -10.67 2.84
C SER A 21 -7.05 -11.47 1.75
N SER A 22 -6.78 -11.10 0.51
CA SER A 22 -7.15 -11.85 -0.68
C SER A 22 -5.90 -12.57 -1.17
N VAL A 23 -5.45 -13.55 -0.39
CA VAL A 23 -4.31 -14.43 -0.72
C VAL A 23 -4.57 -15.30 -1.96
N GLY A 24 -5.77 -15.23 -2.54
CA GLY A 24 -6.15 -15.94 -3.75
C GLY A 24 -6.62 -17.38 -3.53
N LEU A 25 -6.67 -17.86 -2.29
CA LEU A 25 -7.01 -19.25 -1.96
C LEU A 25 -8.48 -19.63 -2.28
N HIS A 26 -9.39 -18.65 -2.22
CA HIS A 26 -10.84 -18.90 -2.27
C HIS A 26 -11.51 -18.55 -3.61
N GLY A 27 -10.80 -17.98 -4.58
CA GLY A 27 -11.44 -17.52 -5.83
C GLY A 27 -12.69 -16.68 -5.54
N ALA A 28 -13.83 -17.01 -6.18
CA ALA A 28 -15.12 -16.35 -5.95
C ALA A 28 -15.99 -16.99 -4.85
N ASN A 29 -15.58 -18.13 -4.25
CA ASN A 29 -16.42 -18.86 -3.31
C ASN A 29 -15.60 -19.47 -2.15
N ARG A 30 -15.87 -19.04 -0.92
CA ARG A 30 -15.15 -19.48 0.27
C ARG A 30 -15.65 -20.85 0.74
N LEU A 31 -14.84 -21.91 0.60
CA LEU A 31 -15.10 -23.21 1.22
C LEU A 31 -14.86 -23.11 2.74
N GLY A 32 -15.95 -23.10 3.52
CA GLY A 32 -15.95 -22.79 4.96
C GLY A 32 -15.06 -23.67 5.85
N SER A 33 -14.64 -24.86 5.40
CA SER A 33 -13.78 -25.76 6.18
C SER A 33 -12.28 -25.46 6.09
N ASN A 34 -11.82 -24.60 5.17
CA ASN A 34 -10.39 -24.28 5.03
C ASN A 34 -10.00 -22.95 5.67
N SER A 35 -10.97 -22.15 6.11
CA SER A 35 -10.74 -20.79 6.61
C SER A 35 -9.96 -20.75 7.92
N LEU A 36 -10.18 -21.73 8.80
CA LEU A 36 -9.44 -21.83 10.06
C LEU A 36 -7.98 -22.25 9.82
N ALA A 37 -7.78 -23.23 8.92
CA ALA A 37 -6.44 -23.67 8.55
C ALA A 37 -5.65 -22.56 7.84
N GLU A 38 -6.30 -21.78 6.97
CA GLU A 38 -5.71 -20.60 6.34
C GLU A 38 -5.22 -19.60 7.39
N LEU A 39 -6.06 -19.28 8.38
CA LEU A 39 -5.72 -18.34 9.44
C LEU A 39 -4.50 -18.80 10.25
N VAL A 40 -4.43 -20.09 10.61
CA VAL A 40 -3.34 -20.62 11.43
C VAL A 40 -2.04 -20.72 10.63
N VAL A 41 -2.09 -21.25 9.41
CA VAL A 41 -0.90 -21.47 8.57
C VAL A 41 -0.32 -20.15 8.08
N PHE A 42 -1.13 -19.33 7.42
CA PHE A 42 -0.65 -18.04 6.92
C PHE A 42 -0.44 -17.03 8.04
N GLY A 43 -1.17 -17.15 9.16
CA GLY A 43 -0.96 -16.29 10.33
C GLY A 43 0.43 -16.47 10.91
N ARG A 44 0.88 -17.73 11.03
CA ARG A 44 2.25 -18.05 11.45
C ARG A 44 3.28 -17.51 10.46
N LEU A 45 3.10 -17.79 9.16
CA LEU A 45 4.01 -17.32 8.12
C LEU A 45 4.14 -15.79 8.12
N ALA A 46 3.01 -15.08 8.14
CA ALA A 46 2.99 -13.62 8.18
C ALA A 46 3.71 -13.06 9.41
N GLY A 47 3.57 -13.71 10.57
CA GLY A 47 4.27 -13.35 11.79
C GLY A 47 5.79 -13.53 11.69
N GLU A 48 6.25 -14.68 11.20
CA GLU A 48 7.68 -14.97 11.00
C GLU A 48 8.32 -13.98 10.01
N GLN A 49 7.66 -13.72 8.88
CA GLN A 49 8.13 -12.77 7.87
C GLN A 49 8.14 -11.32 8.38
N ALA A 50 7.11 -10.91 9.12
CA ALA A 50 7.04 -9.57 9.71
C ALA A 50 8.15 -9.35 10.75
N MET A 51 8.46 -10.38 11.55
CA MET A 51 9.55 -10.33 12.52
C MET A 51 10.92 -10.20 11.82
N GLU A 52 11.20 -11.01 10.80
CA GLU A 52 12.45 -10.93 10.04
C GLU A 52 12.60 -9.56 9.34
N ARG A 53 11.50 -9.05 8.78
CA ARG A 53 11.45 -7.71 8.19
C ARG A 53 11.74 -6.63 9.23
N ALA A 54 11.14 -6.71 10.42
CA ALA A 54 11.35 -5.74 11.48
C ALA A 54 12.79 -5.76 12.00
N ALA A 55 13.42 -6.94 12.07
CA ALA A 55 14.81 -7.08 12.48
C ALA A 55 15.81 -6.46 11.48
N THR A 56 15.45 -6.41 10.20
CA THR A 56 16.28 -5.87 9.12
C THR A 56 15.86 -4.47 8.67
N ALA A 57 14.72 -3.98 9.14
CA ALA A 57 14.24 -2.64 8.86
C ALA A 57 15.16 -1.62 9.53
N GLY A 58 15.99 -0.97 8.73
CA GLY A 58 16.76 0.19 9.16
C GLY A 58 15.85 1.36 9.57
N THR A 59 16.41 2.35 10.25
CA THR A 59 15.72 3.61 10.51
C THR A 59 15.37 4.29 9.19
N ALA A 60 14.15 4.83 9.09
CA ALA A 60 13.76 5.63 7.94
C ALA A 60 14.71 6.81 7.79
N ASN A 61 15.12 7.12 6.56
CA ASN A 61 15.94 8.29 6.27
C ASN A 61 15.06 9.54 6.38
N SER A 62 15.00 10.11 7.59
CA SER A 62 14.18 11.28 7.91
C SER A 62 14.49 12.46 6.98
N ALA A 63 15.76 12.71 6.66
CA ALA A 63 16.15 13.79 5.76
C ALA A 63 15.60 13.61 4.33
N ALA A 64 15.61 12.37 3.81
CA ALA A 64 15.00 12.08 2.51
C ALA A 64 13.47 12.17 2.53
N LEU A 65 12.86 11.90 3.68
CA LEU A 65 11.42 12.07 3.90
C LEU A 65 11.04 13.55 3.90
N ASP A 66 11.77 14.36 4.66
CA ASP A 66 11.56 15.80 4.77
C ASP A 66 11.72 16.49 3.41
N ALA A 67 12.71 16.08 2.62
CA ALA A 67 12.91 16.57 1.26
C ALA A 67 11.72 16.26 0.33
N GLN A 68 11.16 15.04 0.42
CA GLN A 68 9.97 14.67 -0.35
C GLN A 68 8.73 15.44 0.09
N VAL A 69 8.55 15.66 1.40
CA VAL A 69 7.46 16.47 1.94
C VAL A 69 7.54 17.89 1.38
N ALA A 70 8.73 18.52 1.42
CA ALA A 70 8.94 19.86 0.88
C ALA A 70 8.65 19.95 -0.63
N ASP A 71 9.08 18.96 -1.42
CA ASP A 71 8.79 18.91 -2.86
C ASP A 71 7.28 18.77 -3.15
N ILE A 72 6.59 17.88 -2.43
CA ILE A 72 5.15 17.70 -2.56
C ILE A 72 4.39 18.97 -2.18
N GLU A 73 4.77 19.61 -1.07
CA GLU A 73 4.19 20.90 -0.66
C GLU A 73 4.38 21.97 -1.72
N GLN A 74 5.58 22.06 -2.31
CA GLN A 74 5.86 23.03 -3.37
C GLN A 74 5.01 22.76 -4.60
N ARG A 75 4.89 21.49 -5.02
CA ARG A 75 4.06 21.10 -6.15
C ARG A 75 2.58 21.42 -5.91
N LEU A 76 2.08 21.18 -4.70
CA LEU A 76 0.70 21.52 -4.32
C LEU A 76 0.49 23.04 -4.32
N LYS A 77 1.42 23.83 -3.77
CA LYS A 77 1.36 25.29 -3.82
C LYS A 77 1.34 25.81 -5.25
N ASN A 78 2.15 25.23 -6.13
CA ASN A 78 2.19 25.61 -7.54
C ASN A 78 0.86 25.29 -8.25
N LEU A 79 0.26 24.13 -7.98
CA LEU A 79 -1.06 23.76 -8.52
C LEU A 79 -2.17 24.69 -8.02
N VAL A 80 -2.14 25.05 -6.73
CA VAL A 80 -3.14 25.94 -6.12
C VAL A 80 -3.03 27.37 -6.67
N ASN A 81 -1.79 27.85 -6.87
CA ASN A 81 -1.53 29.21 -7.37
C ASN A 81 -1.49 29.29 -8.90
N GLN A 82 -1.86 28.22 -9.59
CA GLN A 82 -1.88 28.21 -11.05
C GLN A 82 -3.06 29.06 -11.55
N GLU A 83 -2.79 30.27 -12.03
CA GLU A 83 -3.77 31.05 -12.77
C GLU A 83 -3.99 30.40 -14.14
N GLY A 84 -5.14 29.73 -14.31
CA GLY A 84 -5.52 29.12 -15.58
C GLY A 84 -5.87 30.19 -16.61
N ASN A 85 -5.17 30.19 -17.76
CA ASN A 85 -5.57 30.92 -18.97
C ASN A 85 -6.67 30.16 -19.76
N GLU A 86 -7.59 29.49 -19.06
CA GLU A 86 -8.68 28.80 -19.73
C GLU A 86 -9.76 29.83 -20.13
N ASN A 87 -9.50 30.54 -21.24
CA ASN A 87 -10.49 31.39 -21.86
C ASN A 87 -11.40 30.56 -22.78
N TRP A 88 -12.55 30.13 -22.26
CA TRP A 88 -13.58 29.39 -23.02
C TRP A 88 -14.42 30.27 -23.97
N SER A 89 -14.14 31.58 -24.04
CA SER A 89 -14.95 32.52 -24.85
C SER A 89 -14.45 32.77 -26.28
N GLU A 90 -13.35 32.14 -26.69
CA GLU A 90 -12.75 32.29 -28.03
C GLU A 90 -12.92 31.00 -28.87
N ASP A 91 -14.14 30.45 -28.99
CA ASP A 91 -14.48 29.45 -30.02
C ASP A 91 -15.34 30.09 -31.12
N PRO A 92 -14.74 30.60 -32.22
CA PRO A 92 -15.48 31.10 -33.36
C PRO A 92 -15.93 29.92 -34.23
N ARG A 93 -17.12 29.38 -33.94
CA ARG A 93 -17.91 28.57 -34.88
C ARG A 93 -18.76 29.43 -35.79
#